data_AF-A0A0R2S8L5-F1
#
_entry.id   AF-A0A0R2S8L5-F1
#
_cell.length_a   1.000
_cell.length_b   1.000
_cell.length_c   1.000
_cell.angle_alpha   90.00
_cell.angle_beta   90.00
_cell.angle_gamma   90.00
#
_symmetry.space_group_name_H-M   'P 1'
#
loop_
_entity.id
_entity.type
_entity.pdbx_description
1 polymer ?
#
loop_
_entity_poly.entity_id
_entity_poly.type
_entity_poly.pdbx_seq_one_letter_code
_entity_poly.pdbx_strand_id
1 'polypeptide(L)'
;MVSLPGGIWPSFGTSGVAGPTQWWIQTPNLPAGRPQISLQHRHWSLRYGAQAQGWAWQIQSRNLGVWWSPGRALGLSGQYRGNLYGSAWDASAAWSPKGWTARGYWKGFSAVRTYQGQYGLGYQLEATKVDVQWGAALRSFGIRHGDLEWRRSINAVGTTDLIRLRRGRSIAEWRSTNLAHHSQQQIGFRTSWGPSRFWVQVVSQGGHSQALARVSYSQTLWGTATLGYSGRQALIRYHLPDRGALRGSFIEWGPVAQVHAVHRGRGLAAVWNPQSKQLSLQLFARHQFTHQPKSDLVPQPQEAAPCWLDITYTFAGQPPNVELELRGPRAHRVVLIPQNRQWKDHVPPGRYAVTGSAPKGWKLELPTDSITLAPGTTSPVWIGLKPHLTQIRWVSGPSESSE
;
A
#
# COMPACT_ATOMS: atom_id res chain seq x y z
N MET A 1 -38.43 -0.52 -18.47
CA MET A 1 -37.48 -1.10 -17.49
C MET A 1 -36.19 -0.29 -17.55
N VAL A 2 -35.82 0.39 -16.47
CA VAL A 2 -34.54 1.11 -16.36
C VAL A 2 -33.61 0.27 -15.50
N SER A 3 -32.45 -0.09 -16.03
CA SER A 3 -31.45 -0.91 -15.34
C SER A 3 -30.67 -0.08 -14.32
N LEU A 4 -30.70 -0.49 -13.06
CA LEU A 4 -29.79 0.00 -12.01
C LEU A 4 -28.39 -0.58 -12.23
N PRO A 5 -27.30 0.22 -12.16
CA PRO A 5 -25.96 -0.32 -12.27
C PRO A 5 -25.47 -0.84 -10.90
N GLY A 6 -25.29 -2.16 -10.81
CA GLY A 6 -24.36 -2.79 -9.87
C GLY A 6 -24.97 -3.65 -8.76
N GLY A 7 -24.69 -4.97 -8.82
CA GLY A 7 -24.56 -5.84 -7.65
C GLY A 7 -25.84 -6.52 -7.15
N ILE A 8 -25.85 -7.85 -7.21
CA ILE A 8 -26.94 -8.75 -6.82
C ILE A 8 -27.04 -8.82 -5.28
N TRP A 9 -27.78 -7.91 -4.65
CA TRP A 9 -28.37 -8.05 -3.29
C TRP A 9 -29.60 -7.13 -3.19
N PRO A 10 -30.68 -7.49 -2.45
CA PRO A 10 -31.88 -6.66 -2.42
C PRO A 10 -31.60 -5.38 -1.61
N SER A 11 -31.35 -4.28 -2.30
CA SER A 11 -31.52 -2.95 -1.74
C SER A 11 -33.01 -2.63 -1.72
N PHE A 12 -33.54 -2.19 -0.57
CA PHE A 12 -34.85 -1.58 -0.55
C PHE A 12 -34.68 -0.19 -1.15
N GLY A 13 -35.27 0.01 -2.32
CA GLY A 13 -35.16 1.27 -3.02
C GLY A 13 -36.44 1.53 -3.76
N THR A 14 -36.81 2.81 -3.78
CA THR A 14 -37.94 3.27 -4.58
C THR A 14 -37.44 4.42 -5.44
N SER A 15 -37.92 4.45 -6.66
CA SER A 15 -37.60 5.48 -7.64
C SER A 15 -38.84 5.83 -8.42
N GLY A 16 -38.90 7.07 -8.88
CA GLY A 16 -40.07 7.57 -9.57
C GLY A 16 -39.74 8.77 -10.44
N VAL A 17 -40.62 9.01 -11.41
CA VAL A 17 -40.57 10.16 -12.30
C VAL A 17 -41.95 10.83 -12.27
N ALA A 18 -41.98 12.12 -11.97
CA ALA A 18 -43.21 12.93 -11.96
C ALA A 18 -42.91 14.27 -12.64
N GLY A 19 -43.40 14.42 -13.87
CA GLY A 19 -43.09 15.57 -14.72
C GLY A 19 -41.57 15.76 -14.90
N PRO A 20 -41.01 16.94 -14.61
CA PRO A 20 -39.56 17.19 -14.72
C PRO A 20 -38.75 16.71 -13.50
N THR A 21 -39.38 15.99 -12.57
CA THR A 21 -38.76 15.51 -11.34
C THR A 21 -38.47 14.02 -11.43
N GLN A 22 -37.25 13.62 -11.12
CA GLN A 22 -36.81 12.24 -10.99
C GLN A 22 -36.24 12.05 -9.60
N TRP A 23 -36.53 10.92 -8.97
CA TRP A 23 -36.00 10.64 -7.65
C TRP A 23 -35.68 9.17 -7.48
N TRP A 24 -34.74 8.89 -6.60
CA TRP A 24 -34.50 7.55 -6.08
C TRP A 24 -33.99 7.62 -4.65
N ILE A 25 -34.37 6.61 -3.88
CA ILE A 25 -33.93 6.38 -2.51
C ILE A 25 -33.43 4.95 -2.46
N GLN A 26 -32.29 4.73 -1.81
CA GLN A 26 -31.74 3.40 -1.59
C GLN A 26 -31.37 3.27 -0.12
N THR A 27 -31.97 2.31 0.58
CA THR A 27 -31.53 1.86 1.90
C THR A 27 -30.75 0.55 1.72
N PRO A 28 -29.45 0.52 2.08
CA PRO A 28 -28.68 -0.71 2.01
C PRO A 28 -29.05 -1.66 3.17
N ASN A 29 -29.06 -2.95 2.89
CA ASN A 29 -29.45 -4.03 3.82
C ASN A 29 -28.32 -4.47 4.79
N LEU A 30 -27.28 -3.65 4.98
CA LEU A 30 -26.08 -3.99 5.76
C LEU A 30 -25.88 -3.03 6.94
N PRO A 31 -25.34 -3.48 8.09
CA PRO A 31 -25.12 -2.64 9.28
C PRO A 31 -24.14 -1.47 9.06
N ALA A 32 -23.38 -1.48 7.97
CA ALA A 32 -22.46 -0.40 7.58
C ALA A 32 -22.95 0.40 6.34
N GLY A 33 -23.99 -0.07 5.67
CA GLY A 33 -24.57 0.65 4.54
C GLY A 33 -25.37 1.85 5.04
N ARG A 34 -25.25 3.00 4.38
CA ARG A 34 -26.03 4.20 4.73
C ARG A 34 -27.01 4.59 3.62
N PRO A 35 -28.18 5.14 3.97
CA PRO A 35 -29.18 5.52 2.99
C PRO A 35 -28.63 6.56 2.03
N GLN A 36 -28.96 6.41 0.75
CA GLN A 36 -28.70 7.38 -0.30
C GLN A 36 -30.02 7.92 -0.83
N ILE A 37 -30.07 9.24 -1.03
CA ILE A 37 -31.23 9.92 -1.58
C ILE A 37 -30.74 10.78 -2.73
N SER A 38 -31.45 10.74 -3.85
CA SER A 38 -31.25 11.68 -4.95
C SER A 38 -32.60 12.12 -5.47
N LEU A 39 -32.80 13.42 -5.49
CA LEU A 39 -33.95 14.10 -6.06
C LEU A 39 -33.41 15.09 -7.10
N GLN A 40 -33.83 14.94 -8.34
CA GLN A 40 -33.41 15.77 -9.46
C GLN A 40 -34.65 16.41 -10.07
N HIS A 41 -34.64 17.73 -10.16
CA HIS A 41 -35.68 18.54 -10.78
C HIS A 41 -35.02 19.44 -11.83
N ARG A 42 -35.78 19.88 -12.84
CA ARG A 42 -35.33 20.63 -14.03
C ARG A 42 -34.13 21.58 -13.86
N HIS A 43 -34.05 22.27 -12.72
CA HIS A 43 -33.04 23.29 -12.43
C HIS A 43 -32.23 23.06 -11.15
N TRP A 44 -32.55 22.02 -10.37
CA TRP A 44 -31.86 21.73 -9.11
C TRP A 44 -31.85 20.24 -8.79
N SER A 45 -30.85 19.79 -8.04
CA SER A 45 -30.80 18.45 -7.48
C SER A 45 -30.47 18.50 -6.00
N LEU A 46 -31.17 17.71 -5.20
CA LEU A 46 -30.89 17.45 -3.81
C LEU A 46 -30.38 16.02 -3.68
N ARG A 47 -29.22 15.84 -3.04
CA ARG A 47 -28.58 14.54 -2.83
C ARG A 47 -28.18 14.38 -1.39
N TYR A 48 -28.27 13.16 -0.89
CA TYR A 48 -27.73 12.74 0.40
C TYR A 48 -26.83 11.53 0.17
N GLY A 49 -25.58 11.62 0.63
CA GLY A 49 -24.61 10.53 0.59
C GLY A 49 -23.62 10.54 -0.59
N ALA A 50 -23.59 11.58 -1.41
CA ALA A 50 -22.77 11.61 -2.64
C ALA A 50 -21.82 12.83 -2.74
N GLN A 51 -20.62 12.78 -2.13
CA GLN A 51 -19.30 13.03 -2.76
C GLN A 51 -18.11 13.16 -1.77
N ALA A 52 -16.98 12.60 -2.23
CA ALA A 52 -15.54 12.79 -1.96
C ALA A 52 -14.93 12.81 -0.55
N GLN A 53 -15.55 13.31 0.53
CA GLN A 53 -14.91 13.28 1.86
C GLN A 53 -15.88 13.13 3.06
N GLY A 54 -17.06 12.54 2.85
CA GLY A 54 -17.96 12.17 3.94
C GLY A 54 -19.44 12.21 3.58
N TRP A 55 -20.28 11.85 4.55
CA TRP A 55 -21.74 11.94 4.44
C TRP A 55 -22.17 13.40 4.46
N ALA A 56 -22.69 13.87 3.34
CA ALA A 56 -23.21 15.21 3.20
C ALA A 56 -24.55 15.17 2.49
N TRP A 57 -25.39 16.13 2.87
CA TRP A 57 -26.44 16.58 1.98
C TRP A 57 -25.86 17.64 1.04
N GLN A 58 -26.35 17.66 -0.17
CA GLN A 58 -25.96 18.61 -1.21
C GLN A 58 -27.20 19.05 -1.96
N ILE A 59 -27.46 20.36 -1.98
CA ILE A 59 -28.40 20.97 -2.91
C ILE A 59 -27.58 21.68 -3.99
N GLN A 60 -27.85 21.40 -5.25
CA GLN A 60 -27.14 21.98 -6.38
C GLN A 60 -28.15 22.53 -7.37
N SER A 61 -28.14 23.83 -7.58
CA SER A 61 -28.73 24.50 -8.75
C SER A 61 -27.70 24.53 -9.88
N ARG A 62 -28.16 24.80 -11.11
CA ARG A 62 -27.40 24.76 -12.38
C ARG A 62 -25.89 25.06 -12.27
N ASN A 63 -25.53 26.16 -11.58
CA ASN A 63 -24.13 26.60 -11.42
C ASN A 63 -23.66 26.73 -9.97
N LEU A 64 -24.52 26.48 -8.98
CA LEU A 64 -24.25 26.75 -7.57
C LEU A 64 -24.73 25.59 -6.71
N GLY A 65 -23.94 25.17 -5.74
CA GLY A 65 -24.35 24.15 -4.80
C GLY A 65 -23.96 24.48 -3.37
N VAL A 66 -24.82 24.11 -2.44
CA VAL A 66 -24.56 24.14 -1.00
C VAL A 66 -24.50 22.71 -0.53
N TRP A 67 -23.49 22.38 0.27
CA TRP A 67 -23.40 21.07 0.90
C TRP A 67 -23.19 21.23 2.40
N TRP A 68 -23.71 20.30 3.18
CA TRP A 68 -23.49 20.25 4.62
C TRP A 68 -23.28 18.82 5.07
N SER A 69 -22.33 18.63 5.98
CA SER A 69 -22.01 17.31 6.53
C SER A 69 -22.13 17.35 8.05
N PRO A 70 -22.89 16.41 8.68
CA PRO A 70 -22.96 16.33 10.13
C PRO A 70 -21.56 16.13 10.71
N GLY A 71 -21.05 17.13 11.44
CA GLY A 71 -19.76 17.08 12.12
C GLY A 71 -18.53 17.59 11.34
N ARG A 72 -18.63 18.05 10.08
CA ARG A 72 -17.44 18.54 9.34
C ARG A 72 -17.50 19.96 8.78
N ALA A 73 -18.67 20.48 8.38
CA ALA A 73 -19.02 21.90 8.13
C ALA A 73 -20.06 22.05 6.98
N LEU A 74 -20.62 23.27 6.89
CA LEU A 74 -21.32 23.83 5.72
C LEU A 74 -20.30 24.26 4.66
N GLY A 75 -20.60 24.06 3.38
CA GLY A 75 -19.76 24.51 2.27
C GLY A 75 -20.58 24.97 1.07
N LEU A 76 -19.93 25.80 0.25
CA LEU A 76 -20.47 26.34 -0.99
C LEU A 76 -19.64 25.82 -2.15
N SER A 77 -20.27 25.70 -3.31
CA SER A 77 -19.63 25.32 -4.56
C SER A 77 -20.25 26.09 -5.71
N GLY A 78 -19.44 26.42 -6.70
CA GLY A 78 -19.87 27.03 -7.95
C GLY A 78 -19.22 26.30 -9.11
N GLN A 79 -19.97 26.11 -10.19
CA GLN A 79 -19.45 25.63 -11.46
C GLN A 79 -20.07 26.46 -12.58
N TYR A 80 -19.22 27.16 -13.32
CA TYR A 80 -19.60 27.97 -14.45
C TYR A 80 -18.97 27.40 -15.70
N ARG A 81 -19.71 27.41 -16.79
CA ARG A 81 -19.24 27.00 -18.11
C ARG A 81 -19.76 27.99 -19.13
N GLY A 82 -18.98 28.23 -20.17
CA GLY A 82 -19.38 29.13 -21.24
C GLY A 82 -18.52 28.95 -22.47
N ASN A 83 -18.65 29.87 -23.40
CA ASN A 83 -17.86 29.93 -24.61
C ASN A 83 -17.13 31.28 -24.63
N LEU A 84 -15.82 31.25 -24.87
CA LEU A 84 -14.96 32.43 -24.96
C LEU A 84 -14.07 32.27 -26.20
N TYR A 85 -14.18 33.21 -27.15
CA TYR A 85 -13.49 33.18 -28.45
C TYR A 85 -13.64 31.85 -29.20
N GLY A 86 -14.87 31.36 -29.31
CA GLY A 86 -15.22 30.13 -30.04
C GLY A 86 -14.79 28.83 -29.37
N SER A 87 -14.34 28.85 -28.11
CA SER A 87 -14.01 27.63 -27.36
C SER A 87 -14.64 27.61 -25.98
N ALA A 88 -15.03 26.40 -25.56
CA ALA A 88 -15.59 26.17 -24.25
C ALA A 88 -14.57 26.48 -23.14
N TRP A 89 -15.06 27.08 -22.06
CA TRP A 89 -14.34 27.22 -20.80
C TRP A 89 -15.18 26.66 -19.65
N ASP A 90 -14.51 26.21 -18.60
CA ASP A 90 -15.11 25.87 -17.33
C ASP A 90 -14.34 26.46 -16.16
N ALA A 91 -15.06 26.92 -15.15
CA ALA A 91 -14.51 27.37 -13.88
C ALA A 91 -15.31 26.74 -12.75
N SER A 92 -14.63 26.28 -11.72
CA SER A 92 -15.27 25.75 -10.52
C SER A 92 -14.58 26.27 -9.27
N ALA A 93 -15.37 26.52 -8.24
CA ALA A 93 -14.88 26.90 -6.94
C ALA A 93 -15.64 26.11 -5.87
N ALA A 94 -14.96 25.76 -4.79
CA ALA A 94 -15.55 25.19 -3.60
C ALA A 94 -14.98 25.91 -2.39
N TRP A 95 -15.83 26.20 -1.41
CA TRP A 95 -15.48 26.86 -0.16
C TRP A 95 -16.07 26.08 1.01
N SER A 96 -15.34 26.08 2.12
CA SER A 96 -15.77 25.62 3.43
C SER A 96 -15.02 26.41 4.50
N PRO A 97 -15.46 26.40 5.77
CA PRO A 97 -14.71 26.95 6.90
C PRO A 97 -13.28 26.42 7.05
N LYS A 98 -12.98 25.23 6.51
CA LYS A 98 -11.65 24.61 6.55
C LYS A 98 -10.77 24.99 5.36
N GLY A 99 -11.31 25.73 4.38
CA GLY A 99 -10.59 26.19 3.21
C GLY A 99 -11.42 26.15 1.93
N TRP A 100 -10.80 26.62 0.85
CA TRP A 100 -11.37 26.75 -0.48
C TRP A 100 -10.46 26.17 -1.56
N THR A 101 -11.04 25.89 -2.72
CA THR A 101 -10.35 25.46 -3.94
C THR A 101 -11.02 26.12 -5.14
N ALA A 102 -10.25 26.70 -6.03
CA ALA A 102 -10.71 27.22 -7.31
C ALA A 102 -9.95 26.54 -8.45
N ARG A 103 -10.64 26.26 -9.55
CA ARG A 103 -10.11 25.61 -10.74
C ARG A 103 -10.70 26.26 -11.98
N GLY A 104 -9.91 26.39 -13.03
CA GLY A 104 -10.38 26.87 -14.33
C GLY A 104 -9.71 26.12 -15.45
N TYR A 105 -10.40 26.00 -16.58
CA TYR A 105 -9.90 25.41 -17.80
C TYR A 105 -10.43 26.14 -19.03
N TRP A 106 -9.56 26.40 -19.99
CA TRP A 106 -9.90 27.02 -21.28
C TRP A 106 -8.79 26.73 -22.31
N LYS A 107 -9.16 26.24 -23.51
CA LYS A 107 -8.23 25.98 -24.63
C LYS A 107 -6.94 25.26 -24.21
N GLY A 108 -7.05 24.18 -23.44
CA GLY A 108 -5.88 23.42 -22.97
C GLY A 108 -5.14 24.05 -21.78
N PHE A 109 -5.37 25.32 -21.45
CA PHE A 109 -4.90 25.91 -20.21
C PHE A 109 -5.75 25.45 -19.04
N SER A 110 -5.10 25.12 -17.93
CA SER A 110 -5.74 24.80 -16.66
C SER A 110 -5.08 25.56 -15.54
N ALA A 111 -5.86 26.06 -14.58
CA ALA A 111 -5.36 26.66 -13.36
C ALA A 111 -6.05 26.04 -12.16
N VAL A 112 -5.34 25.86 -11.06
CA VAL A 112 -5.88 25.47 -9.76
C VAL A 112 -5.24 26.31 -8.66
N ARG A 113 -6.05 26.70 -7.68
CA ARG A 113 -5.58 27.35 -6.46
C ARG A 113 -6.33 26.80 -5.26
N THR A 114 -5.64 26.56 -4.16
CA THR A 114 -6.23 26.10 -2.90
C THR A 114 -5.94 27.10 -1.77
N TYR A 115 -6.75 27.04 -0.72
CA TYR A 115 -6.61 27.86 0.48
C TYR A 115 -5.24 27.72 1.15
N GLN A 116 -4.65 26.54 1.12
CA GLN A 116 -3.31 26.29 1.67
C GLN A 116 -2.17 26.85 0.80
N GLY A 117 -2.48 27.73 -0.16
CA GLY A 117 -1.49 28.32 -1.06
C GLY A 117 -0.86 27.27 -1.98
N GLN A 118 -1.62 26.24 -2.39
CA GLN A 118 -1.20 25.39 -3.50
C GLN A 118 -1.76 25.97 -4.79
N TYR A 119 -0.89 26.14 -5.77
CA TYR A 119 -1.14 26.68 -7.08
C TYR A 119 -0.75 25.61 -8.10
N GLY A 120 -1.49 25.53 -9.19
CA GLY A 120 -1.13 24.71 -10.32
C GLY A 120 -1.53 25.42 -11.61
N LEU A 121 -0.63 25.39 -12.58
CA LEU A 121 -0.88 25.83 -13.94
C LEU A 121 -0.56 24.66 -14.85
N GLY A 122 -1.38 24.49 -15.88
CA GLY A 122 -1.17 23.46 -16.88
C GLY A 122 -1.51 24.02 -18.24
N TYR A 123 -0.82 23.53 -19.25
CA TYR A 123 -1.12 23.78 -20.64
C TYR A 123 -1.03 22.46 -21.40
N GLN A 124 -2.03 22.14 -22.19
CA GLN A 124 -2.03 20.94 -23.02
C GLN A 124 -2.50 21.28 -24.43
N LEU A 125 -1.62 21.04 -25.40
CA LEU A 125 -1.91 21.18 -26.83
C LEU A 125 -1.39 19.93 -27.54
N GLU A 126 -2.29 19.18 -28.16
CA GLU A 126 -1.97 17.97 -28.93
C GLU A 126 -1.09 16.98 -28.13
N ALA A 127 0.15 16.76 -28.57
CA ALA A 127 1.13 15.89 -27.94
C ALA A 127 1.90 16.56 -26.78
N THR A 128 1.79 17.87 -26.63
CA THR A 128 2.53 18.65 -25.62
C THR A 128 1.67 18.90 -24.39
N LYS A 129 2.25 18.67 -23.21
CA LYS A 129 1.70 19.04 -21.93
C LYS A 129 2.77 19.69 -21.07
N VAL A 130 2.48 20.86 -20.53
CA VAL A 130 3.30 21.54 -19.53
C VAL A 130 2.49 21.60 -18.23
N ASP A 131 3.10 21.26 -17.10
CA ASP A 131 2.50 21.39 -15.78
C ASP A 131 3.45 22.07 -14.81
N VAL A 132 2.93 23.03 -14.05
CA VAL A 132 3.61 23.72 -12.97
C VAL A 132 2.76 23.54 -11.72
N GLN A 133 3.37 23.13 -10.63
CA GLN A 133 2.73 23.08 -9.32
C GLN A 133 3.60 23.84 -8.33
N TRP A 134 2.99 24.63 -7.47
CA TRP A 134 3.69 25.42 -6.47
C TRP A 134 2.91 25.43 -5.17
N GLY A 135 3.54 25.01 -4.08
CA GLY A 135 2.96 25.05 -2.74
C GLY A 135 4.04 24.88 -1.67
N ALA A 136 3.65 24.99 -0.40
CA ALA A 136 4.58 24.94 0.73
C ALA A 136 5.39 23.63 0.80
N ALA A 137 4.77 22.49 0.44
CA ALA A 137 5.42 21.17 0.51
C ALA A 137 6.11 20.73 -0.79
N LEU A 138 5.66 21.25 -1.94
CA LEU A 138 6.09 20.78 -3.26
C LEU A 138 6.03 21.91 -4.28
N ARG A 139 7.10 22.04 -5.04
CA ARG A 139 7.17 22.84 -6.26
C ARG A 139 7.59 21.90 -7.38
N SER A 140 6.87 21.85 -8.50
CA SER A 140 7.27 21.03 -9.62
C SER A 140 7.02 21.73 -10.94
N PHE A 141 7.85 21.40 -11.91
CA PHE A 141 7.70 21.82 -13.29
C PHE A 141 7.91 20.59 -14.17
N GLY A 142 6.98 20.33 -15.08
CA GLY A 142 7.00 19.18 -15.98
C GLY A 142 6.66 19.59 -17.39
N ILE A 143 7.35 19.01 -18.36
CA ILE A 143 7.04 19.08 -19.79
C ILE A 143 6.97 17.65 -20.31
N ARG A 144 5.91 17.35 -21.05
CA ARG A 144 5.77 16.12 -21.81
C ARG A 144 5.49 16.48 -23.26
N HIS A 145 6.22 15.89 -24.19
CA HIS A 145 5.98 16.02 -25.62
C HIS A 145 6.02 14.63 -26.26
N GLY A 146 4.85 14.15 -26.68
CA GLY A 146 4.66 12.80 -27.17
C GLY A 146 5.10 11.76 -26.13
N ASP A 147 6.15 11.02 -26.49
CA ASP A 147 6.70 9.91 -25.71
C ASP A 147 7.71 10.36 -24.64
N LEU A 148 8.21 11.60 -24.71
CA LEU A 148 9.22 12.14 -23.80
C LEU A 148 8.58 12.98 -22.69
N GLU A 149 8.98 12.76 -21.44
CA GLU A 149 8.59 13.49 -20.24
C GLU A 149 9.85 13.93 -19.50
N TRP A 150 9.95 15.22 -19.20
CA TRP A 150 10.88 15.75 -18.21
C TRP A 150 10.10 16.38 -17.07
N ARG A 151 10.54 16.17 -15.83
CA ARG A 151 9.97 16.81 -14.65
C ARG A 151 11.03 17.09 -13.60
N ARG A 152 11.02 18.29 -13.05
CA ARG A 152 11.70 18.67 -11.81
C ARG A 152 10.69 18.82 -10.69
N SER A 153 11.00 18.27 -9.53
CA SER A 153 10.22 18.40 -8.30
C SER A 153 11.15 18.83 -7.17
N ILE A 154 10.72 19.80 -6.37
CA ILE A 154 11.45 20.37 -5.25
C ILE A 154 10.52 20.29 -4.05
N ASN A 155 10.96 19.61 -3.00
CA ASN A 155 10.25 19.53 -1.74
C ASN A 155 11.15 20.08 -0.60
N ALA A 156 10.67 20.01 0.63
CA ALA A 156 11.43 20.49 1.79
C ALA A 156 12.77 19.74 2.01
N VAL A 157 12.92 18.54 1.46
CA VAL A 157 14.07 17.65 1.72
C VAL A 157 15.09 17.69 0.58
N GLY A 158 14.69 18.10 -0.62
CA GLY A 158 15.58 18.21 -1.77
C GLY A 158 14.89 18.34 -3.12
N THR A 159 15.66 18.08 -4.17
CA THR A 159 15.25 18.18 -5.57
C THR A 159 15.28 16.82 -6.25
N THR A 160 14.30 16.54 -7.10
CA THR A 160 14.22 15.33 -7.93
C THR A 160 14.00 15.72 -9.38
N ASP A 161 14.91 15.32 -10.25
CA ASP A 161 14.76 15.38 -11.70
C ASP A 161 14.36 14.00 -12.24
N LEU A 162 13.46 13.99 -13.21
CA LEU A 162 12.95 12.80 -13.90
C LEU A 162 12.98 13.06 -15.41
N ILE A 163 13.63 12.17 -16.17
CA ILE A 163 13.47 12.07 -17.61
C ILE A 163 12.87 10.69 -17.88
N ARG A 164 11.81 10.62 -18.69
CA ARG A 164 11.16 9.38 -19.04
C ARG A 164 10.80 9.37 -20.52
N LEU A 165 11.20 8.32 -21.23
CA LEU A 165 10.80 8.02 -22.60
C LEU A 165 9.86 6.83 -22.58
N ARG A 166 8.68 6.95 -23.17
CA ARG A 166 7.66 5.89 -23.24
C ARG A 166 7.35 5.59 -24.70
N ARG A 167 7.77 4.43 -25.22
CA ARG A 167 7.45 4.03 -26.60
C ARG A 167 6.71 2.70 -26.59
N GLY A 168 5.40 2.76 -26.85
CA GLY A 168 4.52 1.59 -26.79
C GLY A 168 4.54 0.91 -25.42
N ARG A 169 5.07 -0.33 -25.36
CA ARG A 169 5.20 -1.13 -24.13
C ARG A 169 6.55 -0.94 -23.42
N SER A 170 7.42 -0.10 -23.95
CA SER A 170 8.77 0.15 -23.43
C SER A 170 8.84 1.50 -22.73
N ILE A 171 9.53 1.56 -21.60
CA ILE A 171 9.75 2.78 -20.82
C ILE A 171 11.21 2.81 -20.37
N ALA A 172 11.93 3.85 -20.77
CA ALA A 172 13.23 4.20 -20.22
C ALA A 172 13.05 5.40 -19.26
N GLU A 173 13.73 5.37 -18.14
CA GLU A 173 13.63 6.38 -17.09
C GLU A 173 15.01 6.68 -16.51
N TRP A 174 15.31 7.96 -16.35
CA TRP A 174 16.38 8.44 -15.48
C TRP A 174 15.77 9.31 -14.39
N ARG A 175 16.24 9.14 -13.16
CA ARG A 175 15.86 9.94 -12.01
C ARG A 175 17.11 10.34 -11.23
N SER A 176 17.24 11.62 -10.92
CA SER A 176 18.26 12.17 -10.03
C SER A 176 17.58 12.80 -8.83
N THR A 177 17.84 12.26 -7.64
CA THR A 177 17.32 12.78 -6.38
C THR A 177 18.48 13.34 -5.56
N ASN A 178 18.48 14.65 -5.30
CA ASN A 178 19.48 15.34 -4.49
C ASN A 178 18.82 15.84 -3.20
N LEU A 179 19.17 15.24 -2.08
CA LEU A 179 18.75 15.60 -0.72
C LEU A 179 19.93 16.23 0.03
N ALA A 180 19.66 16.86 1.18
CA ALA A 180 20.67 17.59 1.97
C ALA A 180 21.97 16.81 2.26
N HIS A 181 21.89 15.49 2.49
CA HIS A 181 23.05 14.64 2.82
C HIS A 181 23.17 13.41 1.92
N HIS A 182 22.38 13.33 0.85
CA HIS A 182 22.29 12.13 0.03
C HIS A 182 21.93 12.48 -1.40
N SER A 183 22.73 12.03 -2.36
CA SER A 183 22.33 12.05 -3.77
C SER A 183 22.06 10.63 -4.24
N GLN A 184 21.09 10.46 -5.13
CA GLN A 184 20.75 9.17 -5.70
C GLN A 184 20.50 9.34 -7.19
N GLN A 185 21.22 8.58 -7.99
CA GLN A 185 21.00 8.45 -9.43
C GLN A 185 20.32 7.11 -9.69
N GLN A 186 19.27 7.10 -10.49
CA GLN A 186 18.57 5.90 -10.90
C GLN A 186 18.35 5.92 -12.40
N ILE A 187 18.73 4.84 -13.09
CA ILE A 187 18.41 4.60 -14.49
C ILE A 187 17.63 3.29 -14.56
N GLY A 188 16.54 3.27 -15.32
CA GLY A 188 15.71 2.09 -15.49
C GLY A 188 15.24 1.94 -16.92
N PHE A 189 15.14 0.71 -17.38
CA PHE A 189 14.49 0.34 -18.62
C PHE A 189 13.52 -0.78 -18.33
N ARG A 190 12.29 -0.69 -18.84
CA ARG A 190 11.32 -1.77 -18.79
C ARG A 190 10.67 -1.93 -20.15
N THR A 191 10.40 -3.16 -20.55
CA THR A 191 9.64 -3.45 -21.76
C THR A 191 8.85 -4.74 -21.58
N SER A 192 7.85 -4.92 -22.44
CA SER A 192 7.06 -6.15 -22.46
C SER A 192 6.62 -6.49 -23.88
N TRP A 193 6.67 -7.78 -24.19
CA TRP A 193 6.23 -8.35 -25.46
C TRP A 193 5.47 -9.64 -25.19
N GLY A 194 4.21 -9.70 -25.63
CA GLY A 194 3.31 -10.81 -25.28
C GLY A 194 3.27 -11.09 -23.77
N PRO A 195 3.55 -12.34 -23.33
CA PRO A 195 3.59 -12.73 -21.92
C PRO A 195 4.92 -12.37 -21.20
N SER A 196 5.91 -11.88 -21.93
CA SER A 196 7.25 -11.62 -21.42
C SER A 196 7.42 -10.17 -20.96
N ARG A 197 8.16 -9.99 -19.87
CA ARG A 197 8.53 -8.69 -19.30
C ARG A 197 10.01 -8.68 -18.99
N PHE A 198 10.67 -7.60 -19.37
CA PHE A 198 12.08 -7.38 -19.09
C PHE A 198 12.23 -6.04 -18.37
N TRP A 199 13.05 -6.01 -17.32
CA TRP A 199 13.39 -4.80 -16.59
C TRP A 199 14.89 -4.78 -16.29
N VAL A 200 15.52 -3.62 -16.48
CA VAL A 200 16.84 -3.27 -15.96
C VAL A 200 16.71 -2.04 -15.07
N GLN A 201 17.38 -2.02 -13.93
CA GLN A 201 17.42 -0.89 -13.02
C GLN A 201 18.81 -0.77 -12.42
N VAL A 202 19.41 0.40 -12.52
CA VAL A 202 20.66 0.76 -11.87
C VAL A 202 20.37 1.92 -10.94
N VAL A 203 20.86 1.84 -9.71
CA VAL A 203 20.73 2.85 -8.67
C VAL A 203 22.12 3.07 -8.08
N SER A 204 22.57 4.30 -8.04
CA SER A 204 23.80 4.71 -7.38
C SER A 204 23.46 5.75 -6.32
N GLN A 205 24.06 5.61 -5.14
CA GLN A 205 23.90 6.55 -4.03
C GLN A 205 25.22 7.30 -3.82
N GLY A 206 25.21 8.62 -3.89
CA GLY A 206 26.37 9.45 -3.58
C GLY A 206 26.65 9.46 -2.08
N GLY A 207 27.94 9.38 -1.72
CA GLY A 207 28.43 9.31 -0.35
C GLY A 207 28.67 7.89 0.18
N HIS A 208 28.16 6.86 -0.51
CA HIS A 208 28.42 5.45 -0.17
C HIS A 208 28.74 4.66 -1.45
N SER A 209 29.72 3.75 -1.42
CA SER A 209 30.12 2.93 -2.57
C SER A 209 29.08 1.87 -2.99
N GLN A 210 27.80 2.09 -2.70
CA GLN A 210 26.71 1.17 -2.95
C GLN A 210 26.02 1.52 -4.27
N ALA A 211 26.41 0.81 -5.32
CA ALA A 211 25.65 0.71 -6.56
C ALA A 211 24.79 -0.56 -6.51
N LEU A 212 23.51 -0.43 -6.84
CA LEU A 212 22.58 -1.53 -7.06
C LEU A 212 22.28 -1.61 -8.57
N ALA A 213 22.53 -2.76 -9.18
CA ALA A 213 22.09 -3.08 -10.52
C ALA A 213 21.17 -4.29 -10.45
N ARG A 214 20.05 -4.29 -11.17
CA ARG A 214 19.12 -5.40 -11.24
C ARG A 214 18.60 -5.58 -12.64
N VAL A 215 18.62 -6.81 -13.13
CA VAL A 215 18.03 -7.24 -14.39
C VAL A 215 17.03 -8.34 -14.07
N SER A 216 15.79 -8.19 -14.51
CA SER A 216 14.73 -9.16 -14.30
C SER A 216 14.08 -9.51 -15.63
N TYR A 217 13.93 -10.80 -15.89
CA TYR A 217 13.14 -11.35 -16.99
C TYR A 217 12.01 -12.21 -16.40
N SER A 218 10.79 -11.90 -16.77
CA SER A 218 9.59 -12.59 -16.30
C SER A 218 8.77 -13.08 -17.48
N GLN A 219 8.28 -14.30 -17.39
CA GLN A 219 7.38 -14.90 -18.37
C GLN A 219 6.30 -15.69 -17.63
N THR A 220 5.04 -15.54 -18.04
CA THR A 220 3.90 -16.14 -17.33
C THR A 220 3.97 -17.67 -17.21
N LEU A 221 4.64 -18.35 -18.13
CA LEU A 221 4.76 -19.82 -18.16
C LEU A 221 6.00 -20.35 -17.45
N TRP A 222 7.08 -19.58 -17.44
CA TRP A 222 8.41 -20.04 -16.98
C TRP A 222 8.87 -19.31 -15.72
N GLY A 223 8.06 -18.40 -15.16
CA GLY A 223 8.38 -17.71 -13.93
C GLY A 223 9.27 -16.49 -14.15
N THR A 224 10.04 -16.12 -13.13
CA THR A 224 10.83 -14.87 -13.14
C THR A 224 12.27 -15.13 -12.74
N ALA A 225 13.19 -14.89 -13.65
CA ALA A 225 14.62 -14.83 -13.38
C ALA A 225 15.04 -13.40 -13.05
N THR A 226 15.86 -13.21 -12.03
CA THR A 226 16.40 -11.93 -11.61
C THR A 226 17.87 -12.06 -11.31
N LEU A 227 18.70 -11.26 -11.96
CA LEU A 227 20.10 -11.04 -11.65
C LEU A 227 20.19 -9.70 -10.93
N GLY A 228 20.82 -9.66 -9.78
CA GLY A 228 21.05 -8.46 -9.00
C GLY A 228 22.51 -8.34 -8.62
N TYR A 229 22.97 -7.11 -8.47
CA TYR A 229 24.26 -6.78 -7.89
C TYR A 229 24.04 -5.59 -6.96
N SER A 230 24.54 -5.65 -5.74
CA SER A 230 24.44 -4.56 -4.77
C SER A 230 25.63 -4.61 -3.84
N GLY A 231 26.35 -3.50 -3.67
CA GLY A 231 27.38 -3.37 -2.64
C GLY A 231 28.41 -4.51 -2.63
N ARG A 232 28.93 -4.89 -3.81
CA ARG A 232 29.88 -6.00 -4.05
C ARG A 232 29.31 -7.41 -3.96
N GLN A 233 28.00 -7.56 -3.87
CA GLN A 233 27.33 -8.85 -3.80
C GLN A 233 26.48 -9.06 -5.05
N ALA A 234 26.66 -10.19 -5.73
CA ALA A 234 25.79 -10.63 -6.81
C ALA A 234 24.71 -11.58 -6.26
N LEU A 235 23.51 -11.54 -6.85
CA LEU A 235 22.43 -12.47 -6.60
C LEU A 235 21.84 -12.94 -7.93
N ILE A 236 21.44 -14.19 -7.97
CA ILE A 236 20.66 -14.83 -9.02
C ILE A 236 19.45 -15.42 -8.33
N ARG A 237 18.25 -14.99 -8.70
CA ARG A 237 17.01 -15.53 -8.16
C ARG A 237 16.11 -15.99 -9.29
N TYR A 238 15.57 -17.20 -9.17
CA TYR A 238 14.57 -17.74 -10.06
C TYR A 238 13.31 -18.07 -9.27
N HIS A 239 12.21 -17.41 -9.59
CA HIS A 239 10.88 -17.72 -9.09
C HIS A 239 10.14 -18.61 -10.09
N LEU A 240 9.47 -19.65 -9.58
CA LEU A 240 8.53 -20.44 -10.38
C LEU A 240 7.28 -19.61 -10.74
N PRO A 241 6.53 -20.00 -11.78
CA PRO A 241 5.33 -19.28 -12.22
C PRO A 241 4.32 -19.05 -11.10
N ASP A 242 3.65 -17.90 -11.13
CA ASP A 242 2.60 -17.55 -10.17
C ASP A 242 1.32 -18.40 -10.31
N ARG A 243 1.27 -19.30 -11.30
CA ARG A 243 0.17 -20.24 -11.54
C ARG A 243 0.67 -21.67 -11.34
N GLY A 244 -0.10 -22.46 -10.61
CA GLY A 244 0.17 -23.89 -10.37
C GLY A 244 0.39 -24.24 -8.90
N ALA A 245 0.55 -25.53 -8.64
CA ALA A 245 0.68 -26.07 -7.28
C ALA A 245 1.93 -25.57 -6.55
N LEU A 246 2.95 -25.11 -7.30
CA LEU A 246 4.25 -24.67 -6.79
C LEU A 246 4.39 -23.15 -6.57
N ARG A 247 3.28 -22.41 -6.58
CA ARG A 247 3.29 -20.95 -6.45
C ARG A 247 4.03 -20.49 -5.20
N GLY A 248 4.93 -19.52 -5.37
CA GLY A 248 5.76 -18.97 -4.28
C GLY A 248 7.07 -19.73 -4.05
N SER A 249 7.35 -20.76 -4.86
CA SER A 249 8.64 -21.44 -4.87
C SER A 249 9.70 -20.61 -5.60
N PHE A 250 10.93 -20.61 -5.08
CA PHE A 250 12.06 -19.93 -5.70
C PHE A 250 13.39 -20.57 -5.30
N ILE A 251 14.40 -20.29 -6.11
CA ILE A 251 15.80 -20.57 -5.81
C ILE A 251 16.54 -19.25 -5.90
N GLU A 252 17.40 -18.97 -4.91
CA GLU A 252 18.30 -17.83 -4.89
C GLU A 252 19.74 -18.31 -4.64
N TRP A 253 20.67 -17.74 -5.38
CA TRP A 253 22.10 -17.86 -5.18
C TRP A 253 22.70 -16.47 -5.04
N GLY A 254 23.39 -16.21 -3.94
CA GLY A 254 24.08 -14.94 -3.71
C GLY A 254 24.96 -15.03 -2.46
N PRO A 255 25.01 -13.98 -1.62
CA PRO A 255 25.67 -14.04 -0.31
C PRO A 255 25.15 -15.17 0.58
N VAL A 256 23.90 -15.55 0.35
CA VAL A 256 23.23 -16.70 0.93
C VAL A 256 22.60 -17.47 -0.22
N ALA A 257 22.70 -18.80 -0.21
CA ALA A 257 21.96 -19.66 -1.12
C ALA A 257 20.65 -20.08 -0.45
N GLN A 258 19.53 -19.93 -1.15
CA GLN A 258 18.21 -20.24 -0.61
C GLN A 258 17.41 -21.05 -1.62
N VAL A 259 16.78 -22.11 -1.15
CA VAL A 259 15.79 -22.86 -1.90
C VAL A 259 14.50 -22.81 -1.11
N HIS A 260 13.42 -22.41 -1.75
CA HIS A 260 12.10 -22.34 -1.16
C HIS A 260 11.15 -23.10 -2.07
N ALA A 261 10.66 -24.25 -1.61
CA ALA A 261 9.71 -25.08 -2.33
C ALA A 261 8.37 -25.04 -1.58
N VAL A 262 7.34 -24.49 -2.21
CA VAL A 262 5.97 -24.46 -1.70
C VAL A 262 5.12 -25.34 -2.57
N HIS A 263 4.38 -26.29 -2.01
CA HIS A 263 3.35 -27.07 -2.68
C HIS A 263 2.04 -27.00 -1.90
N ARG A 264 0.99 -26.41 -2.50
CA ARG A 264 -0.36 -26.31 -1.91
C ARG A 264 -0.36 -25.75 -0.48
N GLY A 265 0.41 -24.68 -0.23
CA GLY A 265 0.51 -24.04 1.07
C GLY A 265 1.46 -24.71 2.07
N ARG A 266 1.94 -25.93 1.81
CA ARG A 266 3.03 -26.55 2.58
C ARG A 266 4.35 -26.25 1.90
N GLY A 267 5.45 -26.19 2.63
CA GLY A 267 6.73 -25.91 2.02
C GLY A 267 7.94 -26.27 2.87
N LEU A 268 9.04 -26.33 2.16
CA LEU A 268 10.38 -26.58 2.63
C LEU A 268 11.23 -25.38 2.21
N ALA A 269 11.96 -24.82 3.16
CA ALA A 269 13.01 -23.85 2.86
C ALA A 269 14.35 -24.41 3.33
N ALA A 270 15.36 -24.29 2.49
CA ALA A 270 16.74 -24.50 2.86
C ALA A 270 17.48 -23.18 2.64
N VAL A 271 18.19 -22.71 3.65
CA VAL A 271 18.99 -21.50 3.58
C VAL A 271 20.40 -21.86 4.03
N TRP A 272 21.34 -21.73 3.11
CA TRP A 272 22.76 -21.99 3.34
C TRP A 272 23.53 -20.68 3.25
N ASN A 273 24.28 -20.35 4.30
CA ASN A 273 25.22 -19.24 4.31
C ASN A 273 26.65 -19.79 4.15
N PRO A 274 27.30 -19.57 2.99
CA PRO A 274 28.65 -20.07 2.75
C PRO A 274 29.69 -19.49 3.71
N GLN A 275 29.52 -18.23 4.15
CA GLN A 275 30.49 -17.53 5.00
C GLN A 275 30.50 -18.08 6.44
N SER A 276 29.32 -18.29 7.01
CA SER A 276 29.18 -18.85 8.36
C SER A 276 29.13 -20.38 8.38
N LYS A 277 29.12 -21.03 7.21
CA LYS A 277 28.91 -22.48 7.02
C LYS A 277 27.62 -22.99 7.67
N GLN A 278 26.66 -22.11 7.94
CA GLN A 278 25.40 -22.48 8.56
C GLN A 278 24.39 -22.92 7.51
N LEU A 279 23.83 -24.11 7.70
CA LEU A 279 22.66 -24.60 6.97
C LEU A 279 21.46 -24.55 7.92
N SER A 280 20.39 -23.88 7.47
CA SER A 280 19.11 -23.93 8.15
C SER A 280 18.07 -24.56 7.24
N LEU A 281 17.34 -25.53 7.79
CA LEU A 281 16.25 -26.22 7.14
C LEU A 281 14.97 -25.85 7.87
N GLN A 282 13.97 -25.41 7.12
CA GLN A 282 12.67 -25.01 7.66
C GLN A 282 11.58 -25.80 6.95
N LEU A 283 10.77 -26.49 7.74
CA LEU A 283 9.48 -27.00 7.30
C LEU A 283 8.43 -25.99 7.72
N PHE A 284 7.59 -25.57 6.79
CA PHE A 284 6.49 -24.67 7.10
C PHE A 284 5.22 -25.12 6.41
N ALA A 285 4.10 -24.92 7.07
CA ALA A 285 2.80 -25.01 6.44
C ALA A 285 2.12 -23.66 6.62
N ARG A 286 1.82 -22.98 5.51
CA ARG A 286 0.71 -22.03 5.49
C ARG A 286 -0.55 -22.86 5.71
N HIS A 287 -1.00 -22.90 6.95
CA HIS A 287 -2.38 -23.25 7.24
C HIS A 287 -3.25 -22.18 6.59
N GLN A 288 -3.67 -22.40 5.34
CA GLN A 288 -4.96 -21.87 4.94
C GLN A 288 -5.98 -22.65 5.77
N PHE A 289 -6.68 -21.98 6.68
CA PHE A 289 -7.92 -22.49 7.25
C PHE A 289 -8.94 -22.59 6.12
N THR A 290 -8.81 -23.62 5.30
CA THR A 290 -9.85 -24.05 4.38
C THR A 290 -10.58 -25.16 5.09
N HIS A 291 -11.71 -24.81 5.69
CA HIS A 291 -12.68 -25.77 6.18
C HIS A 291 -13.15 -26.58 4.96
N GLN A 292 -12.67 -27.81 4.80
CA GLN A 292 -13.35 -28.81 3.99
C GLN A 292 -14.30 -29.55 4.94
N PRO A 293 -15.62 -29.33 4.86
CA PRO A 293 -16.53 -30.19 5.60
C PRO A 293 -16.43 -31.58 4.99
N LYS A 294 -16.00 -32.57 5.79
CA LYS A 294 -16.52 -33.92 5.59
C LYS A 294 -17.99 -33.85 5.96
N SER A 295 -18.84 -34.34 5.06
CA SER A 295 -20.23 -34.64 5.35
C SER A 295 -20.28 -35.39 6.67
N ASP A 296 -20.83 -34.77 7.71
CA ASP A 296 -22.01 -35.26 8.40
C ASP A 296 -22.54 -34.16 9.33
N LEU A 297 -23.83 -34.27 9.60
CA LEU A 297 -24.73 -33.27 10.18
C LEU A 297 -24.27 -32.65 11.52
N VAL A 298 -24.83 -31.45 11.78
CA VAL A 298 -25.03 -30.73 13.09
C VAL A 298 -23.95 -29.69 13.49
N PRO A 299 -24.33 -28.57 14.16
CA PRO A 299 -25.12 -27.40 13.74
C PRO A 299 -24.20 -26.20 13.33
N GLN A 300 -24.75 -25.18 12.65
CA GLN A 300 -23.98 -23.99 12.24
C GLN A 300 -23.27 -23.30 13.44
N PRO A 301 -21.94 -23.19 13.45
CA PRO A 301 -21.27 -22.24 14.31
C PRO A 301 -21.55 -20.84 13.76
N GLN A 302 -22.08 -19.96 14.61
CA GLN A 302 -22.20 -18.53 14.35
C GLN A 302 -20.90 -18.00 13.72
N GLU A 303 -20.97 -17.54 12.48
CA GLU A 303 -19.85 -16.90 11.78
C GLU A 303 -19.44 -15.63 12.55
N ALA A 304 -18.51 -15.78 13.49
CA ALA A 304 -17.86 -14.64 14.10
C ALA A 304 -16.92 -14.00 13.07
N ALA A 305 -17.10 -12.70 12.84
CA ALA A 305 -16.24 -11.94 11.92
C ALA A 305 -14.75 -12.11 12.32
N PRO A 306 -13.86 -12.44 11.38
CA PRO A 306 -12.46 -12.71 11.68
C PRO A 306 -11.75 -11.48 12.26
N CYS A 307 -10.82 -11.68 13.19
CA CYS A 307 -9.93 -10.62 13.71
C CYS A 307 -8.59 -10.61 12.99
N TRP A 308 -7.89 -9.48 13.07
CA TRP A 308 -6.54 -9.31 12.54
C TRP A 308 -5.56 -8.93 13.66
N LEU A 309 -4.36 -9.48 13.58
CA LEU A 309 -3.21 -9.18 14.41
C LEU A 309 -2.17 -8.47 13.55
N ASP A 310 -1.86 -7.23 13.91
CA ASP A 310 -0.78 -6.46 13.29
C ASP A 310 0.42 -6.48 14.23
N ILE A 311 1.43 -7.25 13.86
CA ILE A 311 2.58 -7.55 14.71
C ILE A 311 3.75 -6.71 14.23
N THR A 312 4.18 -5.77 15.07
CA THR A 312 5.43 -5.04 14.84
C THR A 312 6.55 -5.76 15.57
N TYR A 313 7.56 -6.19 14.81
CA TYR A 313 8.64 -7.03 15.28
C TYR A 313 9.95 -6.25 15.25
N THR A 314 10.55 -6.00 16.42
CA THR A 314 11.80 -5.26 16.56
C THR A 314 12.94 -6.23 16.90
N PHE A 315 13.99 -6.21 16.08
CA PHE A 315 15.13 -7.09 16.25
C PHE A 315 16.43 -6.42 15.78
N ALA A 316 17.56 -6.88 16.32
CA ALA A 316 18.89 -6.48 15.90
C ALA A 316 19.61 -7.68 15.26
N GLY A 317 20.16 -7.52 14.06
CA GLY A 317 20.85 -8.59 13.33
C GLY A 317 19.94 -9.47 12.47
N GLN A 318 20.31 -10.74 12.27
CA GLN A 318 19.53 -11.74 11.52
C GLN A 318 18.93 -12.78 12.49
N PRO A 319 17.75 -12.53 13.08
CA PRO A 319 17.17 -13.45 14.06
C PRO A 319 16.46 -14.64 13.39
N PRO A 320 16.38 -15.78 14.10
CA PRO A 320 15.57 -16.92 13.70
C PRO A 320 14.06 -16.67 13.86
N ASN A 321 13.24 -17.57 13.32
CA ASN A 321 11.79 -17.54 13.52
C ASN A 321 11.45 -17.68 15.01
N VAL A 322 10.45 -16.93 15.47
CA VAL A 322 9.95 -16.98 16.85
C VAL A 322 8.56 -17.59 16.84
N GLU A 323 8.28 -18.46 17.80
CA GLU A 323 6.94 -18.99 17.99
C GLU A 323 6.28 -18.32 19.18
N LEU A 324 5.08 -17.82 18.94
CA LEU A 324 4.17 -17.38 19.97
C LEU A 324 3.05 -18.39 20.14
N GLU A 325 2.56 -18.47 21.36
CA GLU A 325 1.37 -19.21 21.72
C GLU A 325 0.37 -18.24 22.35
N LEU A 326 -0.80 -18.15 21.74
CA LEU A 326 -1.95 -17.39 22.23
C LEU A 326 -2.85 -18.37 22.99
N ARG A 327 -2.84 -18.29 24.31
CA ARG A 327 -3.62 -19.17 25.19
C ARG A 327 -4.93 -18.51 25.59
N GLY A 328 -6.03 -19.01 25.01
CA GLY A 328 -7.41 -18.63 25.34
C GLY A 328 -8.26 -19.89 25.56
N PRO A 329 -9.54 -19.91 25.13
CA PRO A 329 -10.38 -21.13 25.18
C PRO A 329 -9.80 -22.31 24.38
N ARG A 330 -8.96 -22.01 23.39
CA ARG A 330 -8.09 -22.95 22.67
C ARG A 330 -6.71 -22.31 22.52
N ALA A 331 -5.66 -23.12 22.51
CA ALA A 331 -4.29 -22.65 22.28
C ALA A 331 -4.04 -22.47 20.77
N HIS A 332 -3.56 -21.30 20.37
CA HIS A 332 -3.21 -21.01 18.98
C HIS A 332 -1.71 -20.70 18.87
N ARG A 333 -1.00 -21.45 18.03
CA ARG A 333 0.43 -21.23 17.78
C ARG A 333 0.62 -20.34 16.56
N VAL A 334 1.41 -19.28 16.71
CA VAL A 334 1.70 -18.29 15.68
C VAL A 334 3.21 -18.25 15.45
N VAL A 335 3.65 -18.62 14.25
CA VAL A 335 5.05 -18.50 13.85
C VAL A 335 5.30 -17.09 13.29
N LEU A 336 6.24 -16.38 13.88
CA LEU A 336 6.75 -15.09 13.45
C LEU A 336 8.03 -15.28 12.65
N ILE A 337 8.04 -14.71 11.45
CA ILE A 337 9.21 -14.67 10.56
C ILE A 337 10.00 -13.40 10.90
N PRO A 338 11.33 -13.33 10.72
CA PRO A 338 12.12 -12.12 11.00
C PRO A 338 11.85 -10.99 9.99
N GLN A 339 10.72 -10.30 10.15
CA GLN A 339 10.27 -9.18 9.32
C GLN A 339 9.66 -8.10 10.22
N ASN A 340 10.01 -6.83 9.97
CA ASN A 340 9.67 -5.69 10.85
C ASN A 340 8.16 -5.52 11.13
N ARG A 341 7.30 -6.01 10.24
CA ARG A 341 5.84 -5.98 10.42
C ARG A 341 5.19 -7.19 9.75
N GLN A 342 4.27 -7.84 10.45
CA GLN A 342 3.56 -9.02 9.97
C GLN A 342 2.08 -8.95 10.32
N TRP A 343 1.27 -9.48 9.42
CA TRP A 343 -0.18 -9.51 9.56
C TRP A 343 -0.59 -10.97 9.73
N LYS A 344 -1.37 -11.25 10.78
CA LYS A 344 -2.00 -12.55 10.99
C LYS A 344 -3.50 -12.34 10.98
N ASP A 345 -4.19 -13.08 10.14
CA ASP A 345 -5.63 -13.01 9.94
C ASP A 345 -6.34 -14.20 10.60
N HIS A 346 -7.67 -14.12 10.69
CA HIS A 346 -8.55 -15.20 11.12
C HIS A 346 -8.29 -15.74 12.54
N VAL A 347 -7.77 -14.92 13.44
CA VAL A 347 -7.74 -15.29 14.86
C VAL A 347 -9.14 -15.07 15.43
N PRO A 348 -9.71 -16.05 16.16
CA PRO A 348 -11.01 -15.86 16.77
C PRO A 348 -11.01 -14.65 17.72
N PRO A 349 -12.11 -13.90 17.81
CA PRO A 349 -12.25 -12.88 18.82
C PRO A 349 -12.15 -13.49 20.22
N GLY A 350 -11.45 -12.82 21.12
CA GLY A 350 -11.23 -13.33 22.47
C GLY A 350 -10.08 -12.66 23.20
N ARG A 351 -9.95 -12.98 24.49
CA ARG A 351 -8.81 -12.59 25.31
C ARG A 351 -7.82 -13.74 25.34
N TYR A 352 -6.57 -13.46 24.98
CA TYR A 352 -5.51 -14.46 24.88
C TYR A 352 -4.34 -14.04 25.75
N ALA A 353 -3.82 -14.96 26.58
CA ALA A 353 -2.52 -14.79 27.18
C ALA A 353 -1.44 -15.04 26.10
N VAL A 354 -0.43 -14.17 26.03
CA VAL A 354 0.65 -14.29 25.03
C VAL A 354 1.88 -14.87 25.71
N THR A 355 2.27 -16.06 25.31
CA THR A 355 3.51 -16.69 25.75
C THR A 355 4.38 -17.02 24.55
N GLY A 356 5.70 -17.02 24.71
CA GLY A 356 6.61 -17.36 23.62
C GLY A 356 7.96 -17.80 24.15
N SER A 357 8.63 -18.65 23.38
CA SER A 357 9.98 -19.11 23.69
C SER A 357 10.96 -18.55 22.66
N ALA A 358 12.00 -17.87 23.13
CA ALA A 358 13.12 -17.48 22.27
C ALA A 358 14.09 -18.66 22.07
N PRO A 359 14.71 -18.77 20.88
CA PRO A 359 15.83 -19.68 20.66
C PRO A 359 17.07 -19.28 21.47
N LYS A 360 17.95 -20.27 21.72
CA LYS A 360 19.16 -20.11 22.54
C LYS A 360 20.01 -18.92 22.08
N GLY A 361 20.37 -18.04 23.02
CA GLY A 361 21.13 -16.81 22.74
C GLY A 361 20.29 -15.56 22.46
N TRP A 362 18.95 -15.66 22.52
CA TRP A 362 18.03 -14.53 22.34
C TRP A 362 17.09 -14.38 23.53
N LYS A 363 16.73 -13.15 23.84
CA LYS A 363 15.72 -12.78 24.85
C LYS A 363 14.49 -12.23 24.15
N LEU A 364 13.33 -12.85 24.41
CA LEU A 364 12.03 -12.39 23.94
C LEU A 364 11.44 -11.38 24.93
N GLU A 365 11.00 -10.23 24.41
CA GLU A 365 10.26 -9.22 25.14
C GLU A 365 8.85 -9.14 24.55
N LEU A 366 7.85 -9.45 25.37
CA LEU A 366 6.43 -9.36 25.00
C LEU A 366 5.81 -8.09 25.60
N PRO A 367 4.83 -7.48 24.92
CA PRO A 367 4.34 -6.14 25.28
C PRO A 367 3.33 -6.17 26.44
N THR A 368 2.78 -7.34 26.77
CA THR A 368 1.77 -7.55 27.82
C THR A 368 1.49 -9.05 27.95
N ASP A 369 1.09 -9.50 29.16
CA ASP A 369 0.77 -10.91 29.41
C ASP A 369 -0.51 -11.36 28.70
N SER A 370 -1.36 -10.43 28.24
CA SER A 370 -2.57 -10.75 27.48
C SER A 370 -2.95 -9.71 26.43
N ILE A 371 -3.55 -10.16 25.33
CA ILE A 371 -4.12 -9.35 24.25
C ILE A 371 -5.63 -9.59 24.16
N THR A 372 -6.39 -8.56 23.79
CA THR A 372 -7.83 -8.69 23.53
C THR A 372 -8.10 -8.43 22.04
N LEU A 373 -8.74 -9.39 21.38
CA LEU A 373 -9.09 -9.33 19.96
C LEU A 373 -10.61 -9.13 19.84
N ALA A 374 -11.03 -7.97 19.35
CA ALA A 374 -12.44 -7.68 19.11
C ALA A 374 -12.83 -8.06 17.67
N PRO A 375 -14.06 -8.57 17.43
CA PRO A 375 -14.50 -9.00 16.10
C PRO A 375 -14.34 -7.89 15.05
N GLY A 376 -13.75 -8.21 13.89
CA GLY A 376 -13.59 -7.25 12.81
C GLY A 376 -12.61 -6.11 13.09
N THR A 377 -11.75 -6.23 14.11
CA THR A 377 -10.73 -5.23 14.45
C THR A 377 -9.32 -5.75 14.23
N THR A 378 -8.39 -4.81 14.03
CA THR A 378 -6.95 -5.07 13.98
C THR A 378 -6.32 -4.69 15.32
N SER A 379 -5.77 -5.66 16.05
CA SER A 379 -5.07 -5.40 17.31
C SER A 379 -3.56 -5.32 17.07
N PRO A 380 -2.90 -4.21 17.44
CA PRO A 380 -1.46 -4.07 17.33
C PRO A 380 -0.74 -4.83 18.46
N VAL A 381 0.28 -5.61 18.13
CA VAL A 381 1.11 -6.33 19.09
C VAL A 381 2.58 -6.03 18.81
N TRP A 382 3.32 -5.63 19.85
CA TRP A 382 4.72 -5.22 19.76
C TRP A 382 5.63 -6.27 20.37
N ILE A 383 6.53 -6.86 19.59
CA ILE A 383 7.39 -7.95 20.09
C ILE A 383 8.84 -7.60 19.83
N GLY A 384 9.63 -7.62 20.90
CA GLY A 384 11.07 -7.40 20.86
C GLY A 384 11.83 -8.71 20.92
N LEU A 385 12.87 -8.85 20.10
CA LEU A 385 13.85 -9.93 20.23
C LEU A 385 15.26 -9.32 20.29
N LYS A 386 15.92 -9.49 21.45
CA LYS A 386 17.27 -8.94 21.70
C LYS A 386 18.31 -10.07 21.85
N PRO A 387 19.54 -9.89 21.37
CA PRO A 387 20.62 -10.83 21.69
C PRO A 387 20.89 -10.85 23.19
N HIS A 388 21.18 -12.02 23.74
CA HIS A 388 21.53 -12.19 25.15
C HIS A 388 22.90 -11.53 25.40
N LEU A 389 22.91 -10.34 25.99
CA LEU A 389 24.14 -9.70 26.44
C LEU A 389 24.50 -10.25 27.82
N THR A 390 25.39 -11.23 27.88
CA THR A 390 26.11 -11.55 29.11
C THR A 390 27.19 -10.48 29.31
N GLN A 391 27.07 -9.68 30.36
CA GLN A 391 28.18 -8.83 30.80
C GLN A 391 29.29 -9.74 31.35
N ILE A 392 30.47 -9.72 30.73
CA ILE A 392 31.69 -10.21 31.38
C ILE A 392 32.12 -9.09 32.31
N ARG A 393 31.91 -9.27 33.63
CA ARG A 393 32.53 -8.42 34.64
C ARG A 393 33.94 -8.95 34.87
N TRP A 394 34.95 -8.18 34.49
CA TRP A 394 36.30 -8.41 34.98
C TRP A 394 36.28 -8.11 36.48
N VAL A 395 36.44 -9.16 37.30
CA VAL A 395 36.75 -8.99 38.72
C VAL A 395 38.27 -8.96 38.77
N SER A 396 38.85 -7.83 39.12
CA SER A 396 40.26 -7.78 39.52
C SER A 396 40.43 -8.77 40.67
N GLY A 397 41.29 -9.78 40.48
CA GLY A 397 41.67 -10.66 41.58
C GLY A 397 42.30 -9.83 42.71
N PRO A 398 42.23 -10.29 43.97
CA PRO A 398 42.91 -9.63 45.06
C PRO A 398 44.38 -9.44 44.68
N SER A 399 44.87 -8.21 44.83
CA SER A 399 46.29 -7.91 44.73
C SER A 399 47.05 -8.88 45.62
N GLU A 400 47.90 -9.71 45.03
CA GLU A 400 48.97 -10.35 45.78
C GLU A 400 49.83 -9.22 46.36
N SER A 401 49.70 -9.01 47.66
CA SER A 401 50.67 -8.29 48.45
C SER A 401 51.95 -9.13 48.43
N SER A 402 52.86 -8.82 47.51
CA SER A 402 54.26 -9.15 47.66
C SER A 402 54.87 -8.19 48.67
N GLU A 403 55.57 -8.77 49.65
CA GLU A 403 56.37 -8.12 50.70
C GLU A 403 57.27 -6.98 50.21
#